data_AF-A0A414JMB8-F1
#
_entry.id   AF-A0A414JMB8-F1
#
_cell.length_a   1.000
_cell.length_b   1.000
_cell.length_c   1.000
_cell.angle_alpha   90.00
_cell.angle_beta   90.00
_cell.angle_gamma   90.00
#
_symmetry.space_group_name_H-M   'P 1'
#
loop_
_entity.id
_entity.type
_entity.pdbx_description
1 polymer ?
#
loop_
_entity_poly.entity_id
_entity_poly.type
_entity_poly.pdbx_seq_one_letter_code
_entity_poly.pdbx_strand_id
1 'polypeptide(L)'
;MKNGNPVLTVWSCGGVTSDKNVAQMRLTGAGEFPLSATFTLANGEQVTEELGTVIVKDFNLPQIVLDLIGEDGEKTWTWADQSFFGLGGYEADPGPAWFAASVEIMDMFTLYMPTINHLTGESTGSMTLDIDGNFSVAPTGRTGTFTYDFDDIVPNWSVGKLKVTAPILYGTAIALVGEGAAPTYLPTEFFIVKCDANNLVLAAPAEEGQALYPWAACTFWCFKPKP
;
A
#
# COMPACT_ATOMS: atom_id res chain seq x y z
N MET A 1 -25.89 -4.96 -19.16
CA MET A 1 -26.93 -5.25 -20.16
C MET A 1 -28.05 -6.03 -19.50
N LYS A 2 -29.33 -5.85 -19.89
CA LYS A 2 -30.48 -6.58 -19.33
C LYS A 2 -31.19 -7.31 -20.47
N ASN A 3 -31.22 -8.64 -20.44
CA ASN A 3 -32.02 -9.46 -21.36
C ASN A 3 -33.44 -9.64 -20.78
N GLY A 4 -34.47 -9.45 -21.60
CA GLY A 4 -35.89 -9.44 -21.22
C GLY A 4 -36.65 -10.74 -21.51
N ASN A 5 -35.97 -11.83 -21.90
CA ASN A 5 -36.59 -13.10 -22.27
C ASN A 5 -35.93 -14.26 -21.49
N PRO A 6 -36.66 -15.28 -20.99
CA PRO A 6 -36.11 -16.38 -20.18
C PRO A 6 -35.45 -17.44 -21.09
N VAL A 7 -34.58 -17.02 -21.97
CA VAL A 7 -33.73 -17.89 -22.77
C VAL A 7 -32.51 -18.21 -21.93
N LEU A 8 -32.23 -19.49 -21.71
CA LEU A 8 -31.03 -19.90 -20.98
C LEU A 8 -29.82 -19.43 -21.79
N THR A 9 -29.10 -18.47 -21.22
CA THR A 9 -28.02 -17.75 -21.90
C THR A 9 -26.72 -18.07 -21.18
N VAL A 10 -25.73 -18.55 -21.92
CA VAL A 10 -24.37 -18.76 -21.42
C VAL A 10 -23.45 -17.72 -22.06
N TRP A 11 -22.91 -16.83 -21.25
CA TRP A 11 -21.87 -15.88 -21.62
C TRP A 11 -20.52 -16.59 -21.59
N SER A 12 -19.66 -16.24 -22.55
CA SER A 12 -18.25 -16.64 -22.58
C SER A 12 -17.39 -15.44 -22.92
N CYS A 13 -16.37 -15.18 -22.12
CA CYS A 13 -15.38 -14.14 -22.39
C CYS A 13 -14.02 -14.55 -21.83
N GLY A 14 -13.02 -14.68 -22.69
CA GLY A 14 -11.64 -14.97 -22.25
C GLY A 14 -11.48 -16.25 -21.42
N GLY A 15 -12.24 -17.31 -21.73
CA GLY A 15 -12.24 -18.58 -21.00
C GLY A 15 -13.10 -18.59 -19.73
N VAL A 16 -13.68 -17.46 -19.33
CA VAL A 16 -14.65 -17.36 -18.23
C VAL A 16 -16.06 -17.52 -18.78
N THR A 17 -16.89 -18.33 -18.11
CA THR A 17 -18.29 -18.54 -18.50
C THR A 17 -19.28 -18.16 -17.39
N SER A 18 -20.50 -17.78 -17.77
CA SER A 18 -21.58 -17.51 -16.82
C SER A 18 -22.95 -17.78 -17.45
N ASP A 19 -23.85 -18.43 -16.71
CA ASP A 19 -25.22 -18.76 -17.13
C ASP A 19 -26.28 -17.76 -16.62
N LYS A 20 -25.83 -16.63 -16.06
CA LYS A 20 -26.72 -15.59 -15.50
C LYS A 20 -27.22 -14.65 -16.60
N ASN A 21 -28.46 -14.16 -16.45
CA ASN A 21 -29.01 -13.12 -17.34
C ASN A 21 -28.17 -11.83 -17.36
N VAL A 22 -27.45 -11.55 -16.28
CA VAL A 22 -26.44 -10.49 -16.17
C VAL A 22 -25.23 -11.09 -15.46
N ALA A 23 -24.07 -11.08 -16.12
CA ALA A 23 -22.84 -11.64 -15.59
C ALA A 23 -21.79 -10.55 -15.34
N GLN A 24 -21.01 -10.71 -14.28
CA GLN A 24 -19.72 -10.03 -14.09
C GLN A 24 -18.64 -11.09 -14.31
N MET A 25 -17.73 -10.82 -15.25
CA MET A 25 -16.65 -11.74 -15.63
C MET A 25 -15.32 -11.03 -15.40
N ARG A 26 -14.45 -11.63 -14.59
CA ARG A 26 -13.10 -11.10 -14.31
C ARG A 26 -12.13 -11.71 -15.32
N LEU A 27 -11.52 -10.87 -16.14
CA LEU A 27 -10.49 -11.27 -17.11
C LEU A 27 -9.11 -11.10 -16.47
N THR A 28 -8.22 -12.05 -16.68
CA THR A 28 -6.86 -12.03 -16.10
C THR A 28 -5.88 -11.45 -17.11
N GLY A 29 -5.35 -10.27 -16.80
CA GLY A 29 -4.29 -9.61 -17.57
C GLY A 29 -4.77 -8.84 -18.80
N ALA A 30 -3.83 -8.10 -19.38
CA ALA A 30 -4.02 -7.42 -20.66
C ALA A 30 -4.16 -8.44 -21.80
N GLY A 31 -5.02 -8.12 -22.76
CA GLY A 31 -5.28 -8.99 -23.88
C GLY A 31 -6.57 -8.66 -24.62
N GLU A 32 -6.76 -9.37 -25.72
CA GLU A 32 -7.99 -9.34 -26.51
C GLU A 32 -8.77 -10.61 -26.22
N PHE A 33 -9.98 -10.45 -25.68
CA PHE A 33 -10.82 -11.55 -25.25
C PHE A 33 -12.08 -11.58 -26.10
N PRO A 34 -12.30 -12.62 -26.92
CA PRO A 34 -13.54 -12.76 -27.67
C PRO A 34 -14.70 -12.93 -26.70
N LEU A 35 -15.76 -12.17 -26.92
CA LEU A 35 -17.00 -12.21 -26.17
C LEU A 35 -18.08 -12.86 -27.02
N SER A 36 -18.68 -13.92 -26.51
CA SER A 36 -19.82 -14.57 -27.15
C SER A 36 -20.92 -14.90 -26.15
N ALA A 37 -22.13 -15.10 -26.68
CA ALA A 37 -23.28 -15.56 -25.91
C ALA A 37 -23.97 -16.72 -26.65
N THR A 38 -24.16 -17.83 -25.93
CA THR A 38 -24.90 -18.99 -26.42
C THR A 38 -26.31 -18.99 -25.84
N PHE A 39 -27.31 -19.02 -26.71
CA PHE A 39 -28.73 -19.03 -26.39
C PHE A 39 -29.31 -20.42 -26.61
N THR A 40 -29.96 -21.00 -25.60
CA THR A 40 -30.72 -22.24 -25.78
C THR A 40 -32.18 -21.91 -26.07
N LEU A 41 -32.60 -22.18 -27.31
CA LEU A 41 -33.96 -21.94 -27.80
C LEU A 41 -34.95 -22.95 -27.19
N ALA A 42 -36.25 -22.66 -27.31
CA ALA A 42 -37.31 -23.52 -26.78
C ALA A 42 -37.35 -24.92 -27.42
N ASN A 43 -36.79 -25.07 -28.64
CA ASN A 43 -36.66 -26.36 -29.33
C ASN A 43 -35.40 -27.16 -28.90
N GLY A 44 -34.62 -26.64 -27.94
CA GLY A 44 -33.37 -27.24 -27.47
C GLY A 44 -32.15 -26.94 -28.33
N GLU A 45 -32.32 -26.23 -29.45
CA GLU A 45 -31.21 -25.79 -30.30
C GLU A 45 -30.40 -24.69 -29.61
N GLN A 46 -29.08 -24.72 -29.81
CA GLN A 46 -28.17 -23.71 -29.30
C GLN A 46 -27.67 -22.83 -30.43
N VAL A 47 -27.81 -21.52 -30.25
CA VAL A 47 -27.31 -20.50 -31.17
C VAL A 47 -26.26 -19.67 -30.45
N THR A 48 -25.05 -19.57 -31.01
CA THR A 48 -23.98 -18.73 -30.47
C THR A 48 -23.84 -17.47 -31.31
N GLU A 49 -23.90 -16.31 -30.66
CA GLU A 49 -23.64 -15.01 -31.24
C GLU A 49 -22.27 -14.50 -30.79
N GLU A 50 -21.43 -14.14 -31.76
CA GLU A 50 -20.15 -13.46 -31.51
C GLU A 50 -20.42 -11.97 -31.32
N LEU A 51 -20.15 -11.45 -30.12
CA LEU A 51 -20.50 -10.09 -29.71
C LEU A 51 -19.30 -9.12 -29.81
N GLY A 52 -18.20 -9.60 -30.37
CA GLY A 52 -16.97 -8.84 -30.60
C GLY A 52 -15.87 -9.17 -29.59
N THR A 53 -14.95 -8.23 -29.42
CA THR A 53 -13.74 -8.42 -28.62
C THR A 53 -13.70 -7.41 -27.48
N VAL A 54 -13.51 -7.90 -26.26
CA VAL A 54 -13.17 -7.08 -25.10
C VAL A 54 -11.66 -6.88 -25.09
N ILE A 55 -11.21 -5.63 -25.18
CA ILE A 55 -9.79 -5.28 -25.12
C ILE A 55 -9.47 -4.81 -23.70
N VAL A 56 -8.69 -5.60 -22.97
CA VAL A 56 -8.07 -5.18 -21.72
C VAL A 56 -6.69 -4.67 -22.08
N LYS A 57 -6.46 -3.37 -21.93
CA LYS A 57 -5.14 -2.78 -22.20
C LYS A 57 -4.22 -3.02 -21.02
N ASP A 58 -2.94 -3.17 -21.31
CA ASP A 58 -1.90 -3.00 -20.30
C ASP A 58 -1.94 -1.57 -19.78
N PHE A 59 -1.93 -1.45 -18.47
CA PHE A 59 -1.68 -0.18 -17.80
C PHE A 59 -0.32 -0.28 -17.14
N ASN A 60 0.70 0.24 -17.82
CA ASN A 60 2.05 0.26 -17.27
C ASN A 60 2.10 1.34 -16.20
N LEU A 61 2.01 0.92 -14.94
CA LEU A 61 2.31 1.77 -13.81
C LEU A 61 3.79 2.20 -13.86
N PRO A 62 4.13 3.43 -13.46
CA PRO A 62 5.52 3.82 -13.27
C PRO A 62 6.24 2.82 -12.35
N GLN A 63 7.51 2.51 -12.64
CA GLN A 63 8.26 1.50 -11.87
C GLN A 63 8.24 1.79 -10.37
N ILE A 64 8.32 3.05 -9.95
CA ILE A 64 8.26 3.42 -8.53
C ILE A 64 6.91 3.07 -7.86
N VAL A 65 5.82 3.06 -8.64
CA VAL A 65 4.52 2.57 -8.15
C VAL A 65 4.59 1.05 -8.00
N LEU A 66 5.06 0.33 -9.02
CA LEU A 66 5.24 -1.12 -8.95
C LEU A 66 6.18 -1.52 -7.80
N ASP A 67 7.20 -0.71 -7.52
CA ASP A 67 8.11 -0.92 -6.40
C ASP A 67 7.39 -0.77 -5.06
N LEU A 68 6.43 0.17 -4.95
CA LEU A 68 5.63 0.42 -3.74
C LEU A 68 4.60 -0.69 -3.47
N ILE A 69 3.84 -1.09 -4.51
CA ILE A 69 2.67 -1.98 -4.38
C ILE A 69 2.84 -3.36 -5.01
N GLY A 70 4.00 -3.67 -5.62
CA GLY A 70 4.26 -4.96 -6.26
C GLY A 70 3.74 -5.07 -7.69
N GLU A 71 4.37 -5.94 -8.48
CA GLU A 71 3.95 -6.20 -9.88
C GLU A 71 2.56 -6.83 -9.96
N ASP A 72 2.20 -7.63 -8.96
CA ASP A 72 0.88 -8.27 -8.85
C ASP A 72 -0.20 -7.34 -8.25
N GLY A 73 0.15 -6.08 -7.96
CA GLY A 73 -0.74 -5.10 -7.34
C GLY A 73 -0.96 -5.30 -5.84
N GLU A 74 -0.16 -6.14 -5.20
CA GLU A 74 -0.06 -6.25 -3.74
C GLU A 74 1.41 -6.47 -3.32
N LYS A 75 1.88 -5.75 -2.29
CA LYS A 75 3.22 -5.94 -1.73
C LYS A 75 3.21 -5.81 -0.22
N THR A 76 3.88 -6.77 0.43
CA THR A 76 4.06 -6.75 1.88
C THR A 76 5.45 -6.26 2.23
N TRP A 77 5.50 -5.24 3.07
CA TRP A 77 6.68 -4.63 3.65
C TRP A 77 6.86 -5.10 5.11
N THR A 78 8.10 -5.33 5.51
CA THR A 78 8.49 -5.63 6.89
C THR A 78 9.69 -4.76 7.25
N TRP A 79 10.06 -4.69 8.52
CA TRP A 79 11.21 -3.89 8.95
C TRP A 79 12.51 -4.29 8.24
N ALA A 80 13.31 -3.28 7.90
CA ALA A 80 14.70 -3.49 7.51
C ALA A 80 15.49 -4.19 8.63
N ASP A 81 16.58 -4.86 8.28
CA ASP A 81 17.37 -5.64 9.26
C ASP A 81 18.12 -4.76 10.27
N GLN A 82 18.39 -3.51 9.91
CA GLN A 82 19.16 -2.56 10.72
C GLN A 82 18.60 -1.16 10.53
N SER A 83 18.77 -0.30 11.56
CA SER A 83 18.35 1.11 11.52
C SER A 83 16.94 1.30 10.96
N PHE A 84 16.02 0.45 11.41
CA PHE A 84 14.70 0.29 10.80
C PHE A 84 13.67 1.31 11.28
N PHE A 85 13.92 1.93 12.43
CA PHE A 85 13.10 2.98 12.99
C PHE A 85 13.97 3.93 13.81
N GLY A 86 13.77 5.25 13.70
CA GLY A 86 14.63 6.18 14.45
C GLY A 86 14.57 7.62 13.98
N LEU A 87 15.57 8.42 14.36
CA LEU A 87 15.66 9.85 14.09
C LEU A 87 16.80 10.19 13.14
N GLY A 88 16.56 11.20 12.29
CA GLY A 88 17.55 11.80 11.41
C GLY A 88 17.12 13.20 10.96
N GLY A 89 17.91 13.81 10.08
CA GLY A 89 17.65 15.15 9.57
C GLY A 89 16.85 15.17 8.28
N TYR A 90 15.81 16.00 8.26
CA TYR A 90 15.12 16.44 7.04
C TYR A 90 16.13 17.04 6.05
N GLU A 91 16.02 16.69 4.76
CA GLU A 91 16.93 17.09 3.67
C GLU A 91 18.41 16.70 3.85
N ALA A 92 18.74 15.90 4.87
CA ALA A 92 20.13 15.57 5.21
C ALA A 92 20.39 14.06 5.21
N ASP A 93 19.56 13.30 5.90
CA ASP A 93 19.80 11.88 6.15
C ASP A 93 18.81 10.99 5.38
N PRO A 94 19.25 9.91 4.71
CA PRO A 94 18.37 9.01 3.95
C PRO A 94 17.65 7.97 4.84
N GLY A 95 17.69 8.13 6.16
CA GLY A 95 17.22 7.17 7.16
C GLY A 95 17.66 7.59 8.57
N PRO A 96 17.44 6.76 9.61
CA PRO A 96 17.92 7.03 10.96
C PRO A 96 19.44 7.25 11.00
N ALA A 97 19.86 8.36 11.60
CA ALA A 97 21.28 8.76 11.71
C ALA A 97 21.66 9.26 13.10
N TRP A 98 20.73 9.91 13.82
CA TRP A 98 20.99 10.48 15.15
C TRP A 98 20.62 9.51 16.26
N PHE A 99 19.63 8.66 15.98
CA PHE A 99 19.18 7.61 16.87
C PHE A 99 18.51 6.51 16.04
N ALA A 100 18.82 5.24 16.32
CA ALA A 100 18.13 4.10 15.75
C ALA A 100 17.60 3.24 16.90
N ALA A 101 16.29 2.99 16.91
CA ALA A 101 15.67 2.14 17.89
C ALA A 101 16.03 0.68 17.63
N SER A 102 16.28 -0.09 18.69
CA SER A 102 16.27 -1.54 18.64
C SER A 102 14.84 -2.07 18.81
N VAL A 103 14.64 -3.36 18.54
CA VAL A 103 13.37 -4.06 18.80
C VAL A 103 12.95 -3.87 20.27
N GLU A 104 13.89 -4.01 21.21
CA GLU A 104 13.65 -3.88 22.64
C GLU A 104 13.22 -2.46 23.03
N ILE A 105 13.80 -1.43 22.40
CA ILE A 105 13.40 -0.04 22.62
C ILE A 105 11.98 0.19 22.11
N MET A 106 11.64 -0.32 20.94
CA MET A 106 10.29 -0.17 20.38
C MET A 106 9.25 -0.90 21.23
N ASP A 107 9.56 -2.10 21.70
CA ASP A 107 8.70 -2.84 22.63
C ASP A 107 8.53 -2.06 23.94
N MET A 108 9.60 -1.48 24.47
CA MET A 108 9.55 -0.62 25.66
C MET A 108 8.62 0.58 25.45
N PHE A 109 8.71 1.29 24.32
CA PHE A 109 7.82 2.40 24.00
C PHE A 109 6.34 1.97 23.94
N THR A 110 6.03 0.75 23.48
CA THR A 110 4.64 0.23 23.52
C THR A 110 4.15 -0.05 24.94
N LEU A 111 5.02 -0.48 25.85
CA LEU A 111 4.66 -0.82 27.23
C LEU A 111 4.32 0.42 28.08
N TYR A 112 5.00 1.55 27.82
CA TYR A 112 4.81 2.80 28.58
C TYR A 112 3.77 3.75 27.99
N MET A 113 3.06 3.36 26.92
CA MET A 113 2.06 4.18 26.24
C MET A 113 0.66 3.52 26.23
N PRO A 114 -0.11 3.56 27.33
CA PRO A 114 -1.37 2.83 27.41
C PRO A 114 -2.56 3.50 26.72
N THR A 115 -2.48 4.77 26.28
CA THR A 115 -3.71 5.55 25.99
C THR A 115 -3.80 6.24 24.64
N ILE A 116 -2.73 6.28 23.82
CA ILE A 116 -2.80 7.10 22.60
C ILE A 116 -3.32 6.29 21.40
N ASN A 117 -2.89 5.04 21.15
CA ASN A 117 -3.09 4.47 19.80
C ASN A 117 -3.32 2.95 19.67
N HIS A 118 -3.54 2.19 20.75
CA HIS A 118 -3.52 0.71 20.70
C HIS A 118 -2.26 0.15 20.01
N LEU A 119 -1.11 0.85 20.14
CA LEU A 119 0.18 0.37 19.64
C LEU A 119 0.49 -0.94 20.35
N THR A 120 0.40 -2.03 19.62
CA THR A 120 0.89 -3.33 20.09
C THR A 120 2.26 -3.55 19.45
N GLY A 121 3.10 -4.35 20.10
CA GLY A 121 4.50 -4.64 19.71
C GLY A 121 4.65 -5.13 18.27
N GLU A 122 4.61 -4.19 17.34
CA GLU A 122 4.76 -4.35 15.90
C GLU A 122 6.24 -4.31 15.49
N SER A 123 7.17 -4.42 16.45
CA SER A 123 8.62 -4.48 16.24
C SER A 123 9.08 -5.64 15.34
N THR A 124 8.19 -6.61 15.10
CA THR A 124 8.37 -7.72 14.15
C THR A 124 7.21 -7.85 13.14
N GLY A 125 6.38 -6.80 13.02
CA GLY A 125 5.18 -6.80 12.19
C GLY A 125 5.44 -6.54 10.71
N SER A 126 4.37 -6.45 9.93
CA SER A 126 4.42 -6.15 8.49
C SER A 126 3.25 -5.28 8.06
N MET A 127 3.41 -4.55 6.97
CA MET A 127 2.37 -3.74 6.31
C MET A 127 2.22 -4.17 4.86
N THR A 128 1.00 -4.50 4.45
CA THR A 128 0.68 -4.82 3.06
C THR A 128 -0.01 -3.64 2.41
N LEU A 129 0.44 -3.23 1.22
CA LEU A 129 -0.17 -2.19 0.38
C LEU A 129 -0.72 -2.83 -0.89
N ASP A 130 -1.91 -2.43 -1.31
CA ASP A 130 -2.53 -2.91 -2.56
C ASP A 130 -2.79 -1.79 -3.58
N ILE A 131 -3.08 -2.22 -4.81
CA ILE A 131 -3.38 -1.36 -5.96
C ILE A 131 -4.66 -0.53 -5.78
N ASP A 132 -5.59 -1.00 -4.96
CA ASP A 132 -6.85 -0.30 -4.66
C ASP A 132 -6.64 0.85 -3.65
N GLY A 133 -5.41 1.01 -3.15
CA GLY A 133 -5.05 2.05 -2.19
C GLY A 133 -5.42 1.68 -0.76
N ASN A 134 -5.56 0.38 -0.44
CA ASN A 134 -5.75 -0.09 0.92
C ASN A 134 -4.44 -0.59 1.52
N PHE A 135 -4.35 -0.52 2.84
CA PHE A 135 -3.31 -1.21 3.57
C PHE A 135 -3.84 -2.02 4.73
N SER A 136 -3.07 -3.03 5.10
CA SER A 136 -3.27 -3.80 6.33
C SER A 136 -1.96 -3.96 7.10
N VAL A 137 -2.06 -4.08 8.43
CA VAL A 137 -0.91 -4.26 9.32
C VAL A 137 -1.08 -5.54 10.12
N ALA A 138 -0.05 -6.38 10.11
CA ALA A 138 0.04 -7.59 10.91
C ALA A 138 1.05 -7.39 12.06
N PRO A 139 0.82 -7.96 13.25
CA PRO A 139 -0.27 -8.91 13.57
C PRO A 139 -1.59 -8.26 14.01
N THR A 140 -1.68 -6.93 14.01
CA THR A 140 -2.81 -6.21 14.62
C THR A 140 -4.11 -6.31 13.86
N GLY A 141 -4.05 -6.62 12.57
CA GLY A 141 -5.20 -6.57 11.67
C GLY A 141 -5.69 -5.15 11.41
N ARG A 142 -4.89 -4.12 11.77
CA ARG A 142 -5.23 -2.72 11.51
C ARG A 142 -5.31 -2.52 10.00
N THR A 143 -6.34 -1.80 9.55
CA THR A 143 -6.53 -1.49 8.14
C THR A 143 -6.75 0.00 7.95
N GLY A 144 -6.49 0.47 6.75
CA GLY A 144 -6.74 1.85 6.34
C GLY A 144 -6.55 2.00 4.84
N THR A 145 -6.55 3.24 4.39
CA THR A 145 -6.30 3.59 2.99
C THR A 145 -5.06 4.47 2.90
N PHE A 146 -4.39 4.43 1.77
CA PHE A 146 -3.27 5.28 1.44
C PHE A 146 -3.41 5.89 0.05
N THR A 147 -2.76 7.04 -0.14
CA THR A 147 -2.55 7.66 -1.45
C THR A 147 -1.10 8.09 -1.54
N TYR A 148 -0.53 8.10 -2.74
CA TYR A 148 0.81 8.61 -2.98
C TYR A 148 0.79 9.78 -3.96
N ASP A 149 1.82 10.62 -3.87
CA ASP A 149 2.12 11.70 -4.81
C ASP A 149 3.62 11.67 -5.10
N PHE A 150 4.01 11.11 -6.24
CA PHE A 150 5.42 11.04 -6.66
C PHE A 150 5.89 12.31 -7.39
N ASP A 151 5.03 13.32 -7.51
CA ASP A 151 5.39 14.64 -8.02
C ASP A 151 5.73 15.63 -6.87
N ASP A 152 5.20 15.42 -5.66
CA ASP A 152 5.54 16.18 -4.43
C ASP A 152 6.91 15.74 -3.85
N ILE A 153 7.97 16.16 -4.55
CA ILE A 153 9.36 15.82 -4.23
C ILE A 153 10.04 16.88 -3.38
N VAL A 154 10.93 16.43 -2.49
CA VAL A 154 11.94 17.26 -1.86
C VAL A 154 13.27 17.00 -2.58
N PRO A 155 13.83 17.98 -3.33
CA PRO A 155 15.00 17.74 -4.17
C PRO A 155 16.15 17.07 -3.44
N ASN A 156 16.70 16.01 -4.04
CA ASN A 156 17.82 15.20 -3.53
C ASN A 156 17.56 14.44 -2.22
N TRP A 157 16.33 14.41 -1.70
CA TRP A 157 16.04 13.76 -0.43
C TRP A 157 14.79 12.88 -0.45
N SER A 158 13.69 13.32 -1.05
CA SER A 158 12.49 12.50 -1.20
C SER A 158 12.05 12.39 -2.66
N VAL A 159 11.41 11.26 -2.95
CA VAL A 159 10.87 10.92 -4.28
C VAL A 159 9.35 11.09 -4.34
N GLY A 160 8.72 11.54 -3.26
CA GLY A 160 7.28 11.78 -3.21
C GLY A 160 6.76 11.85 -1.78
N LYS A 161 5.45 11.72 -1.65
CA LYS A 161 4.73 11.60 -0.38
C LYS A 161 3.74 10.46 -0.35
N LEU A 162 3.51 9.95 0.86
CA LEU A 162 2.50 8.97 1.20
C LEU A 162 1.55 9.58 2.22
N LYS A 163 0.24 9.54 1.96
CA LYS A 163 -0.80 9.95 2.91
C LYS A 163 -1.62 8.74 3.32
N VAL A 164 -2.02 8.69 4.59
CA VAL A 164 -2.73 7.54 5.16
C VAL A 164 -3.90 8.00 6.02
N THR A 165 -4.94 7.15 6.10
CA THR A 165 -6.12 7.41 6.94
C THR A 165 -6.08 6.73 8.31
N ALA A 166 -5.10 5.85 8.53
CA ALA A 166 -4.84 5.19 9.80
C ALA A 166 -3.33 5.01 10.00
N PRO A 167 -2.86 4.76 11.24
CA PRO A 167 -1.44 4.56 11.51
C PRO A 167 -0.88 3.35 10.74
N ILE A 168 0.25 3.53 10.06
CA ILE A 168 1.02 2.45 9.42
C ILE A 168 1.69 1.53 10.47
N LEU A 169 2.50 0.57 10.03
CA LEU A 169 3.29 -0.30 10.91
C LEU A 169 4.13 0.54 11.89
N TYR A 170 3.80 0.46 13.18
CA TYR A 170 4.36 1.34 14.21
C TYR A 170 4.31 2.84 13.83
N GLY A 171 3.17 3.30 13.32
CA GLY A 171 3.00 4.62 12.70
C GLY A 171 3.00 5.81 13.67
N THR A 172 3.81 5.77 14.73
CA THR A 172 3.97 6.85 15.72
C THR A 172 5.34 7.49 15.55
N ALA A 173 5.37 8.81 15.43
CA ALA A 173 6.61 9.58 15.42
C ALA A 173 7.24 9.60 16.81
N ILE A 174 8.56 9.79 16.86
CA ILE A 174 9.33 10.00 18.08
C ILE A 174 10.10 11.32 17.99
N ALA A 175 10.45 11.89 19.14
CA ALA A 175 11.38 13.01 19.24
C ALA A 175 12.33 12.80 20.42
N LEU A 176 13.45 13.53 20.45
CA LEU A 176 14.31 13.59 21.63
C LEU A 176 13.65 14.46 22.70
N VAL A 177 13.34 13.87 23.85
CA VAL A 177 12.78 14.54 25.03
C VAL A 177 13.74 14.31 26.20
N GLY A 178 14.44 15.37 26.62
CA GLY A 178 15.49 15.27 27.62
C GLY A 178 16.67 14.42 27.11
N GLU A 179 17.02 13.35 27.83
CA GLU A 179 18.13 12.45 27.47
C GLU A 179 17.70 11.23 26.64
N GLY A 180 16.41 11.10 26.29
CA GLY A 180 15.88 9.92 25.60
C GLY A 180 14.94 10.26 24.45
N ALA A 181 14.63 9.26 23.62
CA ALA A 181 13.58 9.38 22.62
C ALA A 181 12.21 9.00 23.21
N ALA A 182 11.16 9.73 22.82
CA ALA A 182 9.80 9.47 23.26
C ALA A 182 8.81 9.60 22.09
N PRO A 183 7.75 8.78 22.05
CA PRO A 183 6.62 8.95 21.15
C PRO A 183 5.98 10.34 21.25
N THR A 184 5.59 10.92 20.12
CA THR A 184 5.03 12.29 20.04
C THR A 184 3.62 12.32 19.46
N TYR A 185 3.43 11.93 18.20
CA TYR A 185 2.14 12.00 17.50
C TYR A 185 1.99 10.91 16.43
N LEU A 186 0.81 10.84 15.81
CA LEU A 186 0.53 9.97 14.66
C LEU A 186 0.59 10.76 13.34
N PRO A 187 1.61 10.57 12.50
CA PRO A 187 1.64 11.18 11.18
C PRO A 187 0.56 10.57 10.28
N THR A 188 -0.10 11.43 9.51
CA THR A 188 -1.00 11.06 8.41
C THR A 188 -0.39 11.33 7.04
N GLU A 189 0.78 11.99 7.01
CA GLU A 189 1.55 12.30 5.82
C GLU A 189 3.02 11.95 6.09
N PHE A 190 3.65 11.31 5.12
CA PHE A 190 5.03 10.88 5.15
C PHE A 190 5.72 11.32 3.85
N PHE A 191 6.97 11.75 3.96
CA PHE A 191 7.88 11.79 2.83
C PHE A 191 8.29 10.37 2.46
N ILE A 192 8.23 10.05 1.16
CA ILE A 192 8.85 8.83 0.62
C ILE A 192 10.30 9.19 0.30
N VAL A 193 11.21 8.94 1.24
CA VAL A 193 12.64 9.24 1.10
C VAL A 193 13.26 8.32 0.04
N LYS A 194 12.85 7.05 0.04
CA LYS A 194 13.31 6.06 -0.93
C LYS A 194 12.21 5.02 -1.18
N CYS A 195 11.99 4.68 -2.44
CA CYS A 195 11.16 3.56 -2.85
C CYS A 195 11.81 2.88 -4.04
N ASP A 196 12.25 1.64 -3.84
CA ASP A 196 12.74 0.75 -4.89
C ASP A 196 12.26 -0.70 -4.61
N ALA A 197 12.58 -1.63 -5.50
CA ALA A 197 12.19 -3.02 -5.36
C ALA A 197 12.49 -3.64 -3.98
N ASN A 198 13.55 -3.19 -3.29
CA ASN A 198 14.06 -3.77 -2.05
C ASN A 198 13.93 -2.88 -0.81
N ASN A 199 13.57 -1.60 -0.98
CA ASN A 199 13.59 -0.64 0.11
C ASN A 199 12.40 0.31 0.02
N LEU A 200 11.74 0.52 1.15
CA LEU A 200 10.83 1.65 1.36
C LEU A 200 11.28 2.40 2.60
N VAL A 201 11.63 3.68 2.44
CA VAL A 201 11.98 4.57 3.54
C VAL A 201 10.99 5.71 3.59
N LEU A 202 10.28 5.80 4.70
CA LEU A 202 9.33 6.87 4.99
C LEU A 202 9.92 7.78 6.07
N ALA A 203 9.58 9.06 6.02
CA ALA A 203 9.92 10.01 7.06
C ALA A 203 8.76 10.95 7.37
N ALA A 204 8.67 11.41 8.61
CA ALA A 204 7.74 12.44 9.05
C ALA A 204 8.45 13.38 10.04
N PRO A 205 8.00 14.64 10.22
CA PRO A 205 8.52 15.50 11.28
C PRO A 205 8.50 14.77 12.64
N ALA A 206 9.51 15.01 13.48
CA ALA A 206 9.58 14.36 14.80
C ALA A 206 8.47 14.84 15.76
N GLU A 207 8.00 16.08 15.58
CA GLU A 207 6.91 16.69 16.36
C GLU A 207 5.79 17.21 15.45
N GLU A 208 4.54 17.20 15.95
CA GLU A 208 3.39 17.68 15.20
C GLU A 208 3.47 19.20 14.98
N GLY A 209 3.30 19.63 13.73
CA GLY A 209 3.37 21.06 13.39
C GLY A 209 4.77 21.67 13.47
N GLN A 210 5.82 20.86 13.67
CA GLN A 210 7.21 21.32 13.63
C GLN A 210 7.51 22.00 12.30
N ALA A 211 8.19 23.15 12.35
CA ALA A 211 8.69 23.80 11.14
C ALA A 211 9.77 22.92 10.48
N LEU A 212 9.71 22.80 9.15
CA LEU A 212 10.71 22.09 8.36
C LEU A 212 11.76 23.08 7.85
N TYR A 213 13.02 22.75 8.11
CA TYR A 213 14.22 23.40 7.62
C TYR A 213 15.31 22.32 7.48
N PRO A 214 16.38 22.52 6.70
CA PRO A 214 17.44 21.52 6.59
C PRO A 214 17.96 21.11 7.97
N TRP A 215 18.06 19.81 8.23
CA TRP A 215 18.38 19.24 9.55
C TRP A 215 17.30 19.41 10.62
N ALA A 216 16.07 19.74 10.26
CA ALA A 216 14.93 19.60 11.18
C ALA A 216 14.74 18.12 11.53
N ALA A 217 14.35 17.83 12.77
CA ALA A 217 14.23 16.46 13.24
C ALA A 217 13.09 15.73 12.52
N CYS A 218 13.37 14.53 12.01
CA CYS A 218 12.41 13.62 11.43
C CYS A 218 12.50 12.24 12.08
N THR A 219 11.34 11.59 12.26
CA THR A 219 11.28 10.14 12.47
C THR A 219 11.31 9.45 11.12
N PHE A 220 12.02 8.32 11.04
CA PHE A 220 12.12 7.50 9.85
C PHE A 220 11.64 6.08 10.13
N TRP A 221 11.02 5.48 9.11
CA TRP A 221 10.61 4.09 9.03
C TRP A 221 11.28 3.46 7.80
N CYS A 222 12.10 2.43 8.01
CA CYS A 222 12.79 1.74 6.92
C CYS A 222 12.28 0.30 6.82
N PHE A 223 11.84 -0.07 5.63
CA PHE A 223 11.26 -1.36 5.33
C PHE A 223 11.98 -2.05 4.18
N LYS A 224 11.87 -3.37 4.17
CA LYS A 224 12.22 -4.26 3.06
C LYS A 224 11.00 -5.12 2.66
N PRO A 225 10.98 -5.71 1.47
CA PRO A 225 9.96 -6.67 1.11
C PRO A 225 9.96 -7.84 2.09
N LYS A 226 8.77 -8.28 2.49
CA LYS A 226 8.58 -9.56 3.17
C LYS A 226 8.58 -10.65 2.09
N PRO A 227 9.48 -11.65 2.17
CA PRO A 227 9.52 -12.76 1.23
C PRO A 227 8.24 -13.59 1.20
#